data_AF-A0A2G2KK07-F1
#
_entry.id   AF-A0A2G2KK07-F1
#
_cell.length_a   1.000
_cell.length_b   1.000
_cell.length_c   1.000
_cell.angle_alpha   90.00
_cell.angle_beta   90.00
_cell.angle_gamma   90.00
#
_symmetry.space_group_name_H-M   'P 1'
#
loop_
_entity.id
_entity.type
_entity.pdbx_description
1 polymer ?
#
loop_
_entity_poly.entity_id
_entity_poly.type
_entity_poly.pdbx_seq_one_letter_code
_entity_poly.pdbx_strand_id
1 'polypeptide(L)'
;MNIKSIILTGILFLLVGNVFATDKNIDKKNIDKKACKYVQERISIIEEFHNLEEGYSFELTSASNFLGQITQLKSKTGYSYETIGKTESNDLITWKNWFNENKHLLHWDSKSKTVIVRL
;
A
#
# COMPACT_ATOMS: atom_id res chain seq x y z
N MET A 1 66.03 -1.04 3.93
CA MET A 1 66.06 -0.48 5.30
C MET A 1 64.86 0.47 5.43
N ASN A 2 63.93 0.16 6.36
CA ASN A 2 62.75 0.93 6.85
C ASN A 2 61.70 1.38 5.81
N ILE A 3 60.50 0.79 5.65
CA ILE A 3 59.36 0.53 6.57
C ILE A 3 58.96 1.75 7.42
N LYS A 4 57.85 2.41 7.04
CA LYS A 4 56.63 2.63 7.85
C LYS A 4 55.81 3.79 7.27
N SER A 5 54.71 3.45 6.59
CA SER A 5 53.44 4.19 6.69
C SER A 5 52.32 3.25 6.27
N ILE A 6 51.78 2.58 7.29
CA ILE A 6 50.54 1.82 7.26
C ILE A 6 49.43 2.79 7.61
N ILE A 7 48.49 3.00 6.70
CA ILE A 7 47.12 3.45 6.96
C ILE A 7 46.30 2.68 5.91
N LEU A 8 45.82 1.46 6.13
CA LEU A 8 44.75 1.04 7.04
C LEU A 8 43.55 1.98 7.09
N THR A 9 42.88 2.13 5.95
CA THR A 9 41.43 2.29 5.96
C THR A 9 40.85 1.43 4.85
N GLY A 10 40.60 0.16 5.19
CA GLY A 10 39.65 -0.64 4.43
C GLY A 10 38.27 -0.04 4.62
N ILE A 11 37.49 0.00 3.54
CA ILE A 11 36.15 -0.58 3.51
C ILE A 11 35.79 -0.77 2.03
N LEU A 12 35.79 -2.05 1.69
CA LEU A 12 35.13 -2.68 0.58
C LEU A 12 33.63 -2.33 0.61
N PHE A 13 33.12 -1.62 -0.40
CA PHE A 13 31.70 -1.68 -0.76
C PHE A 13 31.57 -2.13 -2.21
N LEU A 14 31.83 -3.42 -2.42
CA LEU A 14 31.14 -4.20 -3.44
C LEU A 14 29.76 -4.56 -2.86
N LEU A 15 28.76 -3.72 -3.12
CA LEU A 15 27.35 -4.10 -3.08
C LEU A 15 26.72 -3.55 -4.35
N VAL A 16 26.70 -4.36 -5.40
CA VAL A 16 25.51 -5.12 -5.82
C VAL A 16 24.31 -4.20 -5.95
N GLY A 17 24.13 -3.71 -7.16
CA GLY A 17 22.91 -3.09 -7.64
C GLY A 17 22.70 -3.47 -9.09
N ASN A 18 22.70 -4.78 -9.38
CA ASN A 18 22.02 -5.30 -10.56
C ASN A 18 20.53 -4.96 -10.38
N VAL A 19 20.14 -3.72 -10.70
CA VAL A 19 18.75 -3.43 -11.01
C VAL A 19 18.55 -4.01 -12.39
N PHE A 20 18.33 -5.33 -12.39
CA PHE A 20 17.49 -5.99 -13.36
C PHE A 20 16.19 -5.18 -13.40
N ALA A 21 16.12 -4.21 -14.32
CA ALA A 21 14.88 -4.00 -15.05
C ALA A 21 14.70 -5.23 -15.94
N THR A 22 14.49 -6.40 -15.32
CA THR A 22 13.65 -7.39 -15.97
C THR A 22 12.33 -6.67 -16.09
N ASP A 23 12.00 -6.31 -17.33
CA ASP A 23 10.62 -6.24 -17.78
C ASP A 23 9.99 -7.55 -17.29
N LYS A 24 9.46 -7.53 -16.05
CA LYS A 24 8.51 -8.53 -15.64
C LYS A 24 7.36 -8.24 -16.57
N ASN A 25 7.34 -8.99 -17.66
CA ASN A 25 6.15 -9.51 -18.27
C ASN A 25 5.41 -10.26 -17.15
N ILE A 26 4.90 -9.50 -16.16
CA ILE A 26 3.84 -9.89 -15.25
C ILE A 26 2.73 -10.04 -16.23
N ASP A 27 2.63 -11.27 -16.73
CA ASP A 27 1.46 -11.86 -17.30
C ASP A 27 0.29 -11.05 -16.75
N LYS A 28 -0.33 -10.20 -17.59
CA LYS A 28 -1.59 -9.47 -17.29
C LYS A 28 -2.69 -10.54 -17.18
N LYS A 29 -2.44 -11.53 -16.34
CA LYS A 29 -3.10 -12.80 -16.17
C LYS A 29 -4.34 -12.44 -15.40
N ASN A 30 -5.37 -12.14 -16.16
CA ASN A 30 -6.75 -12.03 -15.75
C ASN A 30 -6.95 -11.20 -14.46
N ILE A 31 -6.80 -9.88 -14.57
CA ILE A 31 -7.21 -8.95 -13.51
C ILE A 31 -8.68 -9.22 -13.17
N ASP A 32 -8.95 -9.55 -11.91
CA ASP A 32 -10.32 -9.66 -11.41
C ASP A 32 -10.92 -8.27 -11.29
N LYS A 33 -11.69 -7.88 -12.32
CA LYS A 33 -12.34 -6.56 -12.39
C LYS A 33 -13.27 -6.31 -11.22
N LYS A 34 -13.92 -7.34 -10.68
CA LYS A 34 -14.86 -7.19 -9.57
C LYS A 34 -14.10 -6.88 -8.28
N ALA A 35 -13.01 -7.61 -8.03
CA ALA A 35 -12.13 -7.35 -6.90
C ALA A 35 -11.51 -5.95 -6.97
N CYS A 36 -11.00 -5.57 -8.14
CA CYS A 36 -10.43 -4.24 -8.35
C CYS A 36 -11.45 -3.14 -8.12
N LYS A 37 -12.65 -3.28 -8.70
CA LYS A 37 -13.73 -2.30 -8.52
C LYS A 37 -14.08 -2.12 -7.05
N TYR A 38 -14.19 -3.21 -6.29
CA TYR A 38 -14.50 -3.16 -4.87
C TYR A 38 -13.43 -2.39 -4.07
N VAL A 39 -12.13 -2.66 -4.32
CA VAL A 39 -11.05 -1.92 -3.64
C VAL A 39 -11.06 -0.44 -4.04
N GLN A 40 -11.29 -0.13 -5.32
CA GLN A 40 -11.40 1.25 -5.79
C GLN A 40 -12.55 1.99 -5.12
N GLU A 41 -13.73 1.38 -4.99
CA GLU A 41 -14.87 1.96 -4.26
C GLU A 41 -14.50 2.28 -2.81
N ARG A 42 -13.70 1.44 -2.13
CA ARG A 42 -13.23 1.73 -0.76
C ARG A 42 -12.23 2.88 -0.72
N ILE A 43 -11.32 2.97 -1.68
CA ILE A 43 -10.40 4.10 -1.81
C ILE A 43 -11.18 5.40 -2.08
N SER A 44 -12.18 5.36 -2.95
CA SER A 44 -13.04 6.51 -3.26
C SER A 44 -13.81 7.01 -2.04
N ILE A 45 -14.30 6.12 -1.18
CA ILE A 45 -14.89 6.53 0.11
C ILE A 45 -13.85 7.35 0.91
N ILE A 46 -12.63 6.84 1.12
CA ILE A 46 -11.61 7.61 1.84
C ILE A 46 -11.35 8.98 1.18
N GLU A 47 -11.26 9.02 -0.15
CA GLU A 47 -11.00 10.23 -0.93
C GLU A 47 -12.12 11.26 -0.85
N GLU A 48 -13.39 10.84 -0.93
CA GLU A 48 -14.55 11.72 -0.80
C GLU A 48 -14.59 12.37 0.58
N PHE A 49 -14.32 11.60 1.64
CA PHE A 49 -14.30 12.10 3.01
C PHE A 49 -13.13 13.06 3.29
N HIS A 50 -11.99 12.93 2.60
CA HIS A 50 -10.89 13.90 2.70
C HIS A 50 -11.28 15.31 2.23
N ASN A 51 -12.34 15.43 1.42
CA ASN A 51 -12.79 16.71 0.88
C ASN A 51 -13.92 17.36 1.70
N LEU A 52 -14.34 16.74 2.81
CA LEU A 52 -15.38 17.26 3.68
C LEU A 52 -14.76 18.00 4.88
N GLU A 53 -15.32 19.17 5.24
CA GLU A 53 -14.85 19.97 6.38
C GLU A 53 -15.11 19.26 7.72
N GLU A 54 -16.23 18.52 7.83
CA GLU A 54 -16.60 17.68 8.97
C GLU A 54 -17.42 16.47 8.47
N GLY A 55 -17.26 15.30 9.08
CA GLY A 55 -18.06 14.12 8.70
C GLY A 55 -17.52 12.77 9.16
N TYR A 56 -18.29 12.09 10.00
CA TYR A 56 -18.10 10.67 10.31
C TYR A 56 -19.03 9.83 9.44
N SER A 57 -18.57 8.66 8.98
CA SER A 57 -19.46 7.64 8.43
C SER A 57 -19.01 6.24 8.79
N PHE A 58 -20.00 5.36 8.95
CA PHE A 58 -19.77 3.93 9.09
C PHE A 58 -18.99 3.38 7.88
N GLU A 59 -19.26 3.93 6.71
CA GLU A 59 -18.63 3.63 5.43
C GLU A 59 -17.13 3.95 5.44
N LEU A 60 -16.72 5.08 6.01
CA LEU A 60 -15.31 5.50 6.13
C LEU A 60 -14.53 4.53 7.02
N THR A 61 -15.08 4.21 8.18
CA THR A 61 -14.48 3.25 9.13
C THR A 61 -14.37 1.86 8.51
N SER A 62 -15.44 1.41 7.85
CA SER A 62 -15.48 0.12 7.16
C SER A 62 -14.46 0.05 6.01
N ALA A 63 -14.38 1.09 5.20
CA ALA A 63 -13.41 1.18 4.09
C ALA A 63 -11.97 1.15 4.61
N SER A 64 -11.65 1.96 5.61
CA SER A 64 -10.31 2.03 6.21
C SER A 64 -9.88 0.69 6.81
N ASN A 65 -10.76 0.05 7.58
CA ASN A 65 -10.50 -1.27 8.17
C ASN A 65 -10.25 -2.33 7.11
N PHE A 66 -11.10 -2.37 6.08
CA PHE A 66 -10.93 -3.30 4.97
C PHE A 66 -9.59 -3.08 4.23
N LEU A 67 -9.27 -1.83 3.89
CA LEU A 67 -7.99 -1.50 3.23
C LEU A 67 -6.81 -1.88 4.11
N GLY A 68 -6.87 -1.61 5.41
CA GLY A 68 -5.82 -2.01 6.34
C GLY A 68 -5.64 -3.52 6.45
N GLN A 69 -6.71 -4.30 6.35
CA GLN A 69 -6.64 -5.77 6.33
C GLN A 69 -5.97 -6.30 5.07
N ILE A 70 -6.41 -5.88 3.88
CA ILE A 70 -5.89 -6.43 2.62
C ILE A 70 -4.47 -5.96 2.31
N THR A 71 -4.09 -4.77 2.80
CA THR A 71 -2.74 -4.22 2.59
C THR A 71 -1.77 -4.57 3.71
N GLN A 72 -2.29 -5.00 4.88
CA GLN A 72 -1.55 -5.08 6.15
C GLN A 72 -0.96 -3.72 6.61
N LEU A 73 -1.43 -2.61 6.03
CA LEU A 73 -1.01 -1.25 6.37
C LEU A 73 -2.00 -0.67 7.37
N LYS A 74 -1.54 -0.35 8.58
CA LYS A 74 -2.39 0.34 9.55
C LYS A 74 -2.53 1.81 9.16
N SER A 75 -3.78 2.28 9.10
CA SER A 75 -4.05 3.71 9.00
C SER A 75 -3.40 4.45 10.16
N LYS A 76 -2.73 5.56 9.86
CA LYS A 76 -2.21 6.47 10.88
C LYS A 76 -3.23 7.54 11.26
N THR A 77 -4.26 7.74 10.42
CA THR A 77 -5.31 8.76 10.60
C THR A 77 -6.33 8.38 11.69
N GLY A 78 -6.25 7.20 12.29
CA GLY A 78 -7.04 6.86 13.49
C GLY A 78 -8.53 7.16 13.34
N TYR A 79 -9.16 6.67 12.27
CA TYR A 79 -10.58 6.89 12.01
C TYR A 79 -11.42 6.39 13.21
N SER A 80 -12.06 7.32 13.92
CA SER A 80 -12.84 7.03 15.14
C SER A 80 -14.22 7.68 15.08
N TYR A 81 -15.13 7.22 15.96
CA TYR A 81 -16.49 7.78 16.08
C TYR A 81 -16.51 9.26 16.47
N GLU A 82 -15.45 9.74 17.13
CA GLU A 82 -15.42 11.04 17.81
C GLU A 82 -14.62 12.11 17.05
N THR A 83 -13.67 11.69 16.20
CA THR A 83 -12.89 12.59 15.36
C THR A 83 -12.45 11.87 14.08
N ILE A 84 -12.62 12.52 12.93
CA ILE A 84 -11.73 12.27 11.78
C ILE A 84 -10.37 12.78 12.26
N GLY A 85 -9.40 11.90 12.46
CA GLY A 85 -8.08 12.32 12.94
C GLY A 85 -7.56 13.48 12.08
N LYS A 86 -7.05 14.52 12.74
CA LYS A 86 -6.45 15.70 12.09
C LYS A 86 -5.64 15.25 10.87
N THR A 87 -6.06 15.75 9.71
CA THR A 87 -5.59 15.34 8.39
C THR A 87 -4.14 15.76 8.17
N GLU A 88 -3.20 15.03 8.75
CA GLU A 88 -1.76 15.13 8.45
C GLU A 88 -1.21 13.84 7.83
N SER A 89 -1.95 12.72 7.88
CA SER A 89 -1.46 11.45 7.34
C SER A 89 -1.93 11.17 5.92
N ASN A 90 -0.96 10.80 5.08
CA ASN A 90 -1.13 10.49 3.67
C ASN A 90 -1.56 9.03 3.41
N ASP A 91 -2.50 8.51 4.20
CA ASP A 91 -3.00 7.13 4.12
C ASP A 91 -3.59 6.84 2.72
N LEU A 92 -4.24 7.83 2.11
CA LEU A 92 -4.80 7.75 0.77
C LEU A 92 -3.75 7.46 -0.30
N ILE A 93 -2.62 8.17 -0.32
CA ILE A 93 -1.54 7.91 -1.29
C ILE A 93 -0.95 6.52 -1.05
N THR A 94 -0.81 6.12 0.21
CA THR A 94 -0.30 4.80 0.57
C THR A 94 -1.17 3.69 -0.02
N TRP A 95 -2.49 3.74 0.14
CA TRP A 95 -3.40 2.75 -0.42
C TRP A 95 -3.52 2.81 -1.94
N LYS A 96 -3.47 4.01 -2.55
CA LYS A 96 -3.47 4.16 -4.01
C LYS A 96 -2.23 3.52 -4.65
N ASN A 97 -1.05 3.73 -4.06
CA ASN A 97 0.19 3.13 -4.54
C ASN A 97 0.15 1.60 -4.40
N TRP A 98 -0.23 1.12 -3.23
CA TRP A 98 -0.37 -0.32 -2.99
C TRP A 98 -1.34 -0.97 -3.99
N PHE A 99 -2.50 -0.35 -4.25
CA PHE A 99 -3.46 -0.88 -5.22
C PHE A 99 -2.85 -0.96 -6.62
N ASN A 100 -2.15 0.07 -7.08
CA ASN A 100 -1.53 0.07 -8.41
C ASN A 100 -0.49 -1.04 -8.57
N GLU A 101 0.29 -1.30 -7.53
CA GLU A 101 1.31 -2.35 -7.49
C GLU A 101 0.69 -3.75 -7.39
N ASN A 102 -0.39 -3.92 -6.63
CA ASN A 102 -0.90 -5.23 -6.21
C ASN A 102 -2.25 -5.63 -6.83
N LYS A 103 -2.88 -4.80 -7.68
CA LYS A 103 -4.19 -5.10 -8.30
C LYS A 103 -4.26 -6.43 -9.06
N HIS A 104 -3.13 -6.94 -9.51
CA HIS A 104 -3.02 -8.23 -10.19
C HIS A 104 -3.11 -9.43 -9.24
N LEU A 105 -2.98 -9.22 -7.92
CA LEU A 105 -3.08 -10.22 -6.86
C LEU A 105 -4.48 -10.27 -6.22
N LEU A 106 -5.37 -9.34 -6.61
CA LEU A 106 -6.70 -9.22 -6.04
C LEU A 106 -7.65 -10.24 -6.67
N HIS A 107 -8.42 -10.93 -5.82
CA HIS A 107 -9.43 -11.88 -6.24
C HIS A 107 -10.72 -11.72 -5.45
N TRP A 108 -11.86 -11.85 -6.15
CA TRP A 108 -13.16 -11.86 -5.51
C TRP A 108 -13.44 -13.25 -4.92
N ASP A 109 -13.62 -13.31 -3.61
CA ASP A 109 -14.13 -14.51 -2.96
C ASP A 109 -15.67 -14.47 -2.93
N SER A 110 -16.28 -15.35 -3.72
CA SER A 110 -17.74 -15.46 -3.81
C SER A 110 -18.39 -15.97 -2.52
N LYS A 111 -17.66 -16.70 -1.67
CA LYS A 111 -18.18 -17.24 -0.42
C LYS A 111 -18.30 -16.15 0.64
N SER A 112 -17.21 -15.42 0.88
CA SER A 112 -17.18 -14.33 1.87
C SER A 112 -17.71 -12.99 1.32
N LYS A 113 -17.97 -12.90 0.00
CA LYS A 113 -18.40 -11.68 -0.70
C LYS A 113 -17.44 -10.51 -0.45
N THR A 114 -16.14 -10.79 -0.41
CA THR A 114 -15.09 -9.79 -0.24
C THR A 114 -13.89 -10.08 -1.14
N VAL A 115 -12.88 -9.20 -1.07
CA VAL A 115 -11.62 -9.34 -1.79
C VAL A 115 -10.60 -10.05 -0.91
N ILE A 116 -9.86 -10.97 -1.51
CA ILE A 116 -8.67 -11.59 -0.93
C ILE A 116 -7.45 -11.28 -1.79
N VAL A 117 -6.27 -11.31 -1.16
CA VAL A 117 -4.98 -11.21 -1.85
C VAL A 117 -4.40 -12.62 -2.01
N ARG A 118 -4.05 -13.00 -3.23
CA ARG A 118 -3.33 -14.25 -3.49
C ARG A 118 -1.87 -13.93 -3.82
N LEU A 119 -0.97 -14.35 -2.94
CA LEU A 119 0.47 -14.24 -3.10
C LEU A 119 1.02 -15.44 -3.89
#